data_AF-A0A484KLS2-F1
#
_entry.id   AF-A0A484KLS2-F1
#
_cell.length_a   1.000
_cell.length_b   1.000
_cell.length_c   1.000
_cell.angle_alpha   90.00
_cell.angle_beta   90.00
_cell.angle_gamma   90.00
#
_symmetry.space_group_name_H-M   'P 1'
#
loop_
_entity.id
_entity.type
_entity.pdbx_description
1 polymer ?
#
loop_
_entity_poly.entity_id
_entity_poly.type
_entity_poly.pdbx_seq_one_letter_code
_entity_poly.pdbx_strand_id
1 'polypeptide(L)'
;MTQMESTMSENSSPRKPRWRKVAYGGMQPGFDDNHTDESFLEDMIMNANVVKRDLLKVILDSISISQYICTVCLVVLVWTYTLRSSLNEYSLLVLNVSLLGLGFLILLLTANLLSFNILLSYVLKILFFMTGLYMLSPIYHRLTLSITSDSIWALTTCLLIINLFTHNYSGSTVKAPGSQRNPTLVSNISLNASVVASLLIASRLPSRLHVFAVVLFSLQVFLFAPLVIFCVKRYSFRLHLCFSFVLMVLTLALVYRSTSLRSTVPGTRPSSVSPLQNECQSLYRML
;
A
#
# COMPACT_ATOMS: atom_id res chain seq x y z
N MET A 1 62.80 -52.77 -69.71
CA MET A 1 63.40 -52.67 -68.37
C MET A 1 62.27 -52.34 -67.42
N THR A 2 61.83 -53.36 -66.69
CA THR A 2 60.63 -53.42 -65.84
C THR A 2 60.82 -52.55 -64.59
N GLN A 3 59.93 -51.57 -64.36
CA GLN A 3 59.83 -50.88 -63.08
C GLN A 3 58.57 -51.33 -62.33
N MET A 4 58.86 -51.82 -61.13
CA MET A 4 58.02 -52.14 -59.97
C MET A 4 56.78 -51.25 -59.79
N GLU A 5 55.62 -51.90 -59.66
CA GLU A 5 54.37 -51.30 -59.19
C GLU A 5 54.24 -51.63 -57.70
N SER A 6 54.58 -50.67 -56.83
CA SER A 6 54.41 -50.77 -55.39
C SER A 6 53.03 -50.26 -55.00
N THR A 7 52.10 -51.16 -54.71
CA THR A 7 50.80 -50.85 -54.12
C THR A 7 50.98 -50.40 -52.67
N MET A 8 50.97 -49.08 -52.43
CA MET A 8 50.82 -48.53 -51.08
C MET A 8 49.35 -48.67 -50.66
N SER A 9 49.08 -49.59 -49.73
CA SER A 9 47.82 -49.67 -49.00
C SER A 9 47.74 -48.49 -48.03
N GLU A 10 46.94 -47.47 -48.35
CA GLU A 10 46.57 -46.42 -47.41
C GLU A 10 45.71 -47.02 -46.28
N ASN A 11 46.31 -47.18 -45.11
CA ASN A 11 45.60 -47.45 -43.86
C ASN A 11 44.73 -46.24 -43.50
N SER A 12 43.49 -46.22 -43.98
CA SER A 12 42.46 -45.33 -43.45
C SER A 12 42.06 -45.81 -42.06
N SER A 13 42.69 -45.24 -41.04
CA SER A 13 42.24 -45.42 -39.66
C SER A 13 40.77 -44.99 -39.53
N PRO A 14 39.91 -45.76 -38.84
CA PRO A 14 38.52 -45.38 -38.67
C PRO A 14 38.46 -44.07 -37.88
N ARG A 15 37.81 -43.05 -38.45
CA ARG A 15 37.58 -41.77 -37.76
C ARG A 15 36.76 -42.06 -36.50
N LYS A 16 37.33 -41.74 -35.33
CA LYS A 16 36.62 -41.85 -34.06
C LYS A 16 35.32 -41.02 -34.13
N PRO A 17 34.18 -41.55 -33.65
CA PRO A 17 32.95 -40.79 -33.62
C PRO A 17 33.13 -39.54 -32.74
N ARG A 18 32.68 -38.39 -33.23
CA ARG A 18 32.70 -37.14 -32.45
C ARG A 18 31.59 -37.21 -31.40
N TRP A 19 31.91 -36.80 -30.16
CA TRP A 19 30.92 -36.66 -29.10
C TRP A 19 29.79 -35.71 -29.52
N ARG A 20 28.55 -36.01 -29.12
CA ARG A 20 27.37 -35.20 -29.42
C ARG A 20 26.67 -34.77 -28.14
N LYS A 21 26.37 -33.48 -28.03
CA LYS A 21 25.55 -32.93 -26.95
C LYS A 21 24.09 -33.31 -27.15
N VAL A 22 23.62 -34.34 -26.46
CA VAL A 22 22.23 -34.81 -26.52
C VAL A 22 21.71 -34.97 -25.10
N ALA A 23 20.56 -34.37 -24.77
CA ALA A 23 19.95 -34.51 -23.45
C ALA A 23 19.43 -35.93 -23.20
N TYR A 24 18.94 -36.59 -24.25
CA TYR A 24 18.48 -37.98 -24.23
C TYR A 24 18.98 -38.71 -25.46
N GLY A 25 19.87 -39.66 -25.26
CA GLY A 25 20.41 -40.56 -26.27
C GLY A 25 21.12 -41.69 -25.53
N GLY A 26 21.06 -42.90 -26.05
CA GLY A 26 21.79 -44.02 -25.45
C GLY A 26 23.31 -43.78 -25.44
N MET A 27 24.04 -44.74 -24.85
CA MET A 27 25.50 -44.71 -24.73
C MET A 27 26.18 -44.39 -26.07
N GLN A 28 27.03 -43.36 -26.08
CA GLN A 28 27.79 -42.97 -27.27
C GLN A 28 29.03 -43.88 -27.39
N PRO A 29 29.20 -44.63 -28.49
CA PRO A 29 30.34 -45.54 -28.63
C PRO A 29 31.67 -44.77 -28.59
N GLY A 30 32.61 -45.21 -27.75
CA GLY A 30 33.94 -44.62 -27.64
C GLY A 30 34.10 -43.55 -26.56
N PHE A 31 33.08 -43.32 -25.74
CA PHE A 31 33.12 -42.40 -24.59
C PHE A 31 32.65 -43.12 -23.31
N ASP A 32 33.30 -42.82 -22.18
CA ASP A 32 32.90 -43.32 -20.87
C ASP A 32 31.55 -42.72 -20.44
N ASP A 33 30.84 -43.39 -19.54
CA ASP A 33 29.53 -42.95 -19.04
C ASP A 33 29.58 -41.55 -18.37
N ASN A 34 30.71 -41.21 -17.74
CA ASN A 34 30.96 -39.91 -17.12
C ASN A 34 31.73 -38.92 -18.01
N HIS A 35 31.87 -39.20 -19.30
CA HIS A 35 32.61 -38.33 -20.21
C HIS A 35 31.90 -36.98 -20.39
N THR A 36 32.58 -35.90 -20.01
CA THR A 36 32.15 -34.52 -20.26
C THR A 36 33.08 -33.93 -21.30
N ASP A 37 32.54 -33.53 -22.45
CA ASP A 37 33.32 -32.90 -23.51
C ASP A 37 33.64 -31.44 -23.16
N GLU A 38 34.77 -30.92 -23.66
CA GLU A 38 35.20 -29.53 -23.43
C GLU A 38 34.15 -28.51 -23.94
N SER A 39 33.40 -28.89 -24.99
CA SER A 39 32.32 -28.07 -25.56
C SER A 39 31.03 -28.04 -24.71
N PHE A 40 30.94 -28.84 -23.64
CA PHE A 40 29.71 -29.00 -22.86
C PHE A 40 29.15 -27.69 -22.33
N LEU A 41 30.03 -26.80 -21.86
CA LEU A 41 29.67 -25.52 -21.27
C LEU A 41 29.62 -24.37 -22.30
N GLU A 42 30.02 -24.60 -23.56
CA GLU A 42 30.08 -23.54 -24.58
C GLU A 42 28.69 -22.92 -24.83
N ASP A 43 27.63 -23.73 -24.83
CA ASP A 43 26.25 -23.22 -24.98
C ASP A 43 25.56 -22.87 -23.66
N MET A 44 26.29 -22.77 -22.54
CA MET A 44 25.69 -22.40 -21.27
C MET A 44 25.27 -20.92 -21.29
N ILE A 45 23.97 -20.67 -21.45
CA ILE A 45 23.40 -19.33 -21.35
C ILE A 45 23.25 -18.97 -19.86
N MET A 46 24.29 -18.38 -19.27
CA MET A 46 24.13 -17.74 -17.97
C MET A 46 23.32 -16.46 -18.12
N ASN A 47 22.43 -16.18 -17.17
CA ASN A 47 21.70 -14.90 -17.07
C ASN A 47 20.77 -14.58 -18.25
N ALA A 48 20.23 -15.60 -18.94
CA ALA A 48 19.33 -15.45 -20.09
C ALA A 48 18.14 -14.48 -19.86
N ASN A 49 17.70 -14.34 -18.61
CA ASN A 49 16.53 -13.55 -18.23
C ASN A 49 16.82 -12.45 -17.19
N VAL A 50 18.08 -11.98 -17.09
CA VAL A 50 18.41 -10.89 -16.16
C VAL A 50 17.88 -9.57 -16.69
N VAL A 51 16.69 -9.20 -16.22
CA VAL A 51 16.08 -7.89 -16.45
C VAL A 51 16.82 -6.85 -15.62
N LYS A 52 17.56 -5.95 -16.27
CA LYS A 52 18.13 -4.76 -15.63
C LYS A 52 16.97 -3.89 -15.13
N ARG A 53 16.78 -3.83 -13.81
CA ARG A 53 15.76 -2.97 -13.21
C ARG A 53 16.29 -1.55 -13.13
N ASP A 54 15.49 -0.61 -13.61
CA ASP A 54 15.76 0.81 -13.40
C ASP A 54 15.45 1.16 -11.94
N LEU A 55 16.51 1.42 -11.15
CA LEU A 55 16.41 1.72 -9.73
C LEU A 55 15.61 3.00 -9.47
N LEU A 56 15.74 4.01 -10.33
CA LEU A 56 15.03 5.28 -10.14
C LEU A 56 13.54 5.10 -10.27
N LYS A 57 13.11 4.29 -11.23
CA LYS A 57 11.70 3.94 -11.40
C LYS A 57 11.13 3.21 -10.18
N VAL A 58 11.90 2.26 -9.63
CA VAL A 58 11.49 1.53 -8.42
C VAL A 58 11.36 2.46 -7.21
N ILE A 59 12.30 3.41 -7.05
CA ILE A 59 12.24 4.42 -5.98
C ILE A 59 11.03 5.34 -6.16
N LEU A 60 10.73 5.77 -7.39
CA LEU A 60 9.57 6.63 -7.65
C LEU A 60 8.24 5.91 -7.42
N ASP A 61 8.17 4.62 -7.78
CA ASP A 61 6.96 3.82 -7.57
C ASP A 61 6.72 3.51 -6.08
N SER A 62 7.79 3.36 -5.28
CA SER A 62 7.68 3.11 -3.84
C SER A 62 7.09 4.29 -3.04
N ILE A 63 7.18 5.52 -3.57
CA ILE A 63 6.59 6.72 -2.95
C ILE A 63 5.08 6.57 -2.74
N SER A 64 4.38 5.94 -3.68
CA SER A 64 2.93 5.71 -3.56
C SER A 64 2.60 4.78 -2.39
N ILE A 65 3.49 3.81 -2.10
CA ILE A 65 3.38 2.90 -0.96
C ILE A 65 3.60 3.65 0.35
N SER A 66 4.72 4.38 0.46
CA SER A 66 5.05 5.18 1.65
C SER A 66 3.97 6.21 1.96
N GLN A 67 3.41 6.84 0.94
CA GLN A 67 2.33 7.83 1.09
C GLN A 67 1.06 7.21 1.67
N TYR A 68 0.64 6.04 1.22
CA TYR A 68 -0.55 5.39 1.75
C TYR A 68 -0.34 4.86 3.17
N ILE A 69 0.85 4.31 3.48
CA ILE A 69 1.21 3.94 4.85
C ILE A 69 1.14 5.17 5.76
N CYS A 70 1.73 6.29 5.34
CA CYS A 70 1.64 7.56 6.06
C CYS A 70 0.18 8.01 6.27
N THR A 71 -0.66 7.86 5.25
CA THR A 71 -2.08 8.21 5.31
C THR A 71 -2.81 7.37 6.37
N VAL A 72 -2.62 6.05 6.37
CA VAL A 72 -3.19 5.14 7.39
C VAL A 72 -2.66 5.50 8.78
N CYS A 73 -1.36 5.78 8.92
CA CYS A 73 -0.77 6.20 10.19
C CYS A 73 -1.37 7.51 10.72
N LEU A 74 -1.61 8.52 9.86
CA LEU A 74 -2.28 9.76 10.28
C LEU A 74 -3.70 9.51 10.77
N VAL A 75 -4.43 8.62 10.11
CA VAL A 75 -5.78 8.24 10.54
C VAL A 75 -5.75 7.62 11.94
N VAL A 76 -4.85 6.66 12.16
CA VAL A 76 -4.65 6.04 13.48
C VAL A 76 -4.22 7.08 14.52
N LEU A 77 -3.33 8.02 14.16
CA LEU A 77 -2.93 9.10 15.06
C LEU A 77 -4.13 9.96 15.46
N VAL A 78 -4.96 10.40 14.52
CA VAL A 78 -6.18 11.17 14.83
C VAL A 78 -7.09 10.38 15.76
N TRP A 79 -7.28 9.07 15.54
CA TRP A 79 -8.04 8.23 16.47
C TRP A 79 -7.43 8.23 17.87
N THR A 80 -6.11 8.03 17.98
CA THR A 80 -5.42 7.99 19.28
C THR A 80 -5.53 9.31 20.04
N TYR A 81 -5.37 10.45 19.35
CA TYR A 81 -5.48 11.78 19.93
C TYR A 81 -6.92 12.09 20.37
N THR A 82 -7.90 11.62 19.60
CA THR A 82 -9.32 11.79 19.94
C THR A 82 -9.70 10.93 21.14
N LEU A 83 -9.26 9.67 21.22
CA LEU A 83 -9.50 8.79 22.37
C LEU A 83 -8.83 9.29 23.65
N ARG A 84 -7.66 9.93 23.54
CA ARG A 84 -7.01 10.60 24.68
C ARG A 84 -7.72 11.90 25.10
N SER A 85 -8.82 12.28 24.45
CA SER A 85 -9.52 13.55 24.66
C SER A 85 -8.62 14.77 24.49
N SER A 86 -7.54 14.65 23.70
CA SER A 86 -6.61 15.75 23.43
C SER A 86 -7.11 16.67 22.32
N LEU A 87 -7.99 16.16 21.45
CA LEU A 87 -8.62 16.93 20.38
C LEU A 87 -10.06 17.22 20.77
N ASN A 88 -10.42 18.50 20.81
CA ASN A 88 -11.79 18.94 21.04
C ASN A 88 -12.65 18.66 19.79
N GLU A 89 -13.96 18.50 19.99
CA GLU A 89 -14.96 18.30 18.92
C GLU A 89 -14.85 19.37 17.85
N TYR A 90 -14.77 20.64 18.29
CA TYR A 90 -14.65 21.79 17.41
C TYR A 90 -13.37 21.73 16.55
N SER A 91 -12.22 21.41 17.16
CA SER A 91 -10.95 21.32 16.44
C SER A 91 -10.98 20.23 15.37
N LEU A 92 -11.62 19.09 15.66
CA LEU A 92 -11.76 17.99 14.70
C LEU A 92 -12.71 18.35 13.55
N LEU A 93 -13.81 19.06 13.84
CA LEU A 93 -14.72 19.56 12.80
C LEU A 93 -14.05 20.62 11.90
N VAL A 94 -13.30 21.56 12.48
CA VAL A 94 -12.52 22.54 11.71
C VAL A 94 -11.50 21.84 10.81
N LEU A 95 -10.83 20.80 11.32
CA LEU A 95 -9.90 20.00 10.53
C LEU A 95 -10.61 19.31 9.34
N ASN A 96 -11.78 18.72 9.56
CA ASN A 96 -12.59 18.13 8.49
C ASN A 96 -13.05 19.14 7.43
N VAL A 97 -13.50 20.32 7.86
CA VAL A 97 -13.92 21.39 6.93
C VAL A 97 -12.73 21.92 6.15
N SER A 98 -11.60 22.14 6.83
CA SER A 98 -10.35 22.59 6.20
C SER A 98 -9.83 21.56 5.19
N LEU A 99 -9.85 20.27 5.52
CA LEU A 99 -9.36 19.22 4.62
C LEU A 99 -10.25 19.07 3.39
N LEU A 100 -11.58 19.11 3.58
CA LEU A 100 -12.54 19.08 2.49
C LEU A 100 -12.39 20.30 1.59
N GLY A 101 -12.34 21.50 2.18
CA GLY A 101 -12.16 22.77 1.46
C GLY A 101 -10.86 22.81 0.68
N LEU A 102 -9.74 22.38 1.30
CA LEU A 102 -8.45 22.27 0.63
C LEU A 102 -8.48 21.25 -0.52
N GLY A 103 -9.10 20.09 -0.32
CA GLY A 103 -9.21 19.09 -1.39
C GLY A 103 -10.05 19.59 -2.57
N PHE A 104 -11.13 20.32 -2.31
CA PHE A 104 -11.91 21.01 -3.36
C PHE A 104 -11.13 22.12 -4.06
N LEU A 105 -10.35 22.90 -3.30
CA LEU A 105 -9.47 23.94 -3.87
C LEU A 105 -8.43 23.31 -4.80
N ILE A 106 -7.81 22.21 -4.38
CA ILE A 106 -6.85 21.46 -5.21
C ILE A 106 -7.55 20.91 -6.45
N LEU A 107 -8.74 20.32 -6.32
CA LEU A 107 -9.53 19.85 -7.47
C LEU A 107 -9.85 20.99 -8.44
N LEU A 108 -10.26 22.16 -7.93
CA LEU A 108 -10.56 23.33 -8.76
C LEU A 108 -9.32 23.83 -9.51
N LEU A 109 -8.17 23.92 -8.84
CA LEU A 109 -6.90 24.38 -9.44
C LEU A 109 -6.32 23.38 -10.45
N THR A 110 -6.51 22.08 -10.18
CA THR A 110 -5.88 20.99 -10.94
C THR A 110 -6.76 20.53 -12.10
N ALA A 111 -8.07 20.47 -11.88
CA ALA A 111 -9.03 20.02 -12.87
C ALA A 111 -9.53 21.23 -13.67
N ASN A 112 -8.72 21.63 -14.66
CA ASN A 112 -9.09 22.65 -15.66
C ASN A 112 -10.31 22.25 -16.55
N LEU A 113 -10.95 21.13 -16.25
CA LEU A 113 -12.04 20.48 -16.99
C LEU A 113 -13.38 20.53 -16.26
N LEU A 114 -13.42 20.98 -15.00
CA LEU A 114 -14.62 20.83 -14.17
C LEU A 114 -15.46 22.11 -14.20
N SER A 115 -16.63 22.04 -14.85
CA SER A 115 -17.56 23.17 -14.89
C SER A 115 -18.15 23.45 -13.51
N PHE A 116 -18.50 24.71 -13.26
CA PHE A 116 -19.07 25.14 -11.98
C PHE A 116 -20.32 24.33 -11.57
N ASN A 117 -21.17 23.98 -12.53
CA ASN A 117 -22.40 23.20 -12.29
C ASN A 117 -22.10 21.77 -11.80
N ILE A 118 -21.05 21.15 -12.35
CA ILE A 118 -20.60 19.83 -11.91
C ILE A 118 -20.02 19.93 -10.49
N LEU A 119 -19.23 20.99 -10.21
CA LEU A 119 -18.68 21.23 -8.87
C LEU A 119 -19.80 21.38 -7.83
N LEU A 120 -20.80 22.20 -8.13
CA LEU A 120 -21.98 22.39 -7.27
C LEU A 120 -22.70 21.07 -7.03
N SER A 121 -22.85 20.25 -8.07
CA SER A 121 -23.48 18.92 -7.97
C SER A 121 -22.69 17.99 -7.03
N TYR A 122 -21.36 18.02 -7.08
CA TYR A 122 -20.52 17.27 -6.14
C TYR A 122 -20.66 17.79 -4.71
N VAL A 123 -20.62 19.12 -4.51
CA VAL A 123 -20.79 19.75 -3.19
C VAL A 123 -22.14 19.35 -2.58
N LEU A 124 -23.23 19.41 -3.35
CA LEU A 124 -24.56 19.01 -2.88
C LEU A 124 -24.63 17.52 -2.52
N LYS A 125 -24.03 16.64 -3.33
CA LYS A 125 -23.96 15.20 -3.02
C LYS A 125 -23.19 14.92 -1.74
N ILE A 126 -22.08 15.63 -1.53
CA ILE A 126 -21.29 15.50 -0.29
C ILE A 126 -22.11 16.04 0.88
N LEU A 127 -22.75 17.20 0.78
CA LEU A 127 -23.59 17.74 1.86
C LEU A 127 -24.75 16.80 2.22
N PHE A 128 -25.39 16.18 1.23
CA PHE A 128 -26.41 15.16 1.47
C PHE A 128 -25.83 13.95 2.22
N PHE A 129 -24.67 13.45 1.78
CA PHE A 129 -23.96 12.36 2.44
C PHE A 129 -23.54 12.70 3.89
N MET A 130 -23.04 13.92 4.11
CA MET A 130 -22.71 14.48 5.42
C MET A 130 -23.89 14.47 6.38
N THR A 131 -25.05 14.90 5.89
CA THR A 131 -26.29 14.91 6.66
C THR A 131 -26.70 13.49 7.01
N GLY A 132 -26.61 12.55 6.07
CA GLY A 132 -26.86 11.13 6.31
C GLY A 132 -25.96 10.55 7.40
N LEU A 133 -24.64 10.78 7.32
CA LEU A 133 -23.69 10.32 8.34
C LEU A 133 -23.99 10.90 9.73
N TYR A 134 -24.39 12.17 9.81
CA TYR A 134 -24.77 12.80 11.07
C TYR A 134 -26.00 12.11 11.68
N MET A 135 -27.02 11.82 10.86
CA MET A 135 -28.22 11.12 11.31
C MET A 135 -27.94 9.66 11.72
N LEU A 136 -26.96 9.01 11.09
CA LEU A 136 -26.53 7.65 11.44
C LEU A 136 -25.55 7.61 12.63
N SER A 137 -24.96 8.73 13.04
CA SER A 137 -24.07 8.82 14.20
C SER A 137 -24.56 8.11 15.48
N PRO A 138 -25.81 8.27 15.95
CA PRO A 138 -26.30 7.54 17.11
C PRO A 138 -26.33 6.02 16.93
N ILE A 139 -26.46 5.53 15.70
CA ILE A 139 -26.40 4.10 15.39
C ILE A 139 -24.95 3.62 15.46
N TYR A 140 -24.02 4.36 14.85
CA TYR A 140 -22.59 4.04 14.89
C TYR A 140 -22.04 4.04 16.32
N HIS A 141 -22.46 4.99 17.15
CA HIS A 141 -22.06 5.06 18.56
C HIS A 141 -22.49 3.81 19.37
N ARG A 142 -23.59 3.15 18.97
CA ARG A 142 -24.10 1.96 19.68
C ARG A 142 -23.68 0.63 19.06
N LEU A 143 -22.93 0.65 17.95
CA LEU A 143 -22.66 -0.53 17.12
C LEU A 143 -21.95 -1.66 17.88
N THR A 144 -21.01 -1.34 18.76
CA THR A 144 -20.14 -2.33 19.41
C THR A 144 -20.30 -2.35 20.93
N LEU A 145 -21.44 -1.91 21.47
CA LEU A 145 -21.65 -1.85 22.93
C LEU A 145 -21.57 -3.23 23.60
N SER A 146 -21.94 -4.29 22.90
CA SER A 146 -21.90 -5.67 23.39
C SER A 146 -20.55 -6.37 23.19
N ILE A 147 -19.60 -5.73 22.49
CA ILE A 147 -18.30 -6.32 22.16
C ILE A 147 -17.24 -5.78 23.13
N THR A 148 -16.34 -6.66 23.58
CA THR A 148 -15.23 -6.29 24.45
C THR A 148 -14.19 -5.42 23.72
N SER A 149 -13.56 -4.50 24.46
CA SER A 149 -12.61 -3.55 23.89
C SER A 149 -11.40 -4.23 23.23
N ASP A 150 -10.87 -5.30 23.84
CA ASP A 150 -9.71 -6.03 23.30
C ASP A 150 -10.03 -6.68 21.94
N SER A 151 -11.25 -7.20 21.76
CA SER A 151 -11.69 -7.72 20.46
C SER A 151 -11.87 -6.62 19.42
N ILE A 152 -12.34 -5.43 19.80
CA ILE A 152 -12.46 -4.28 18.89
C ILE A 152 -11.09 -3.83 18.40
N TRP A 153 -10.10 -3.75 19.29
CA TRP A 153 -8.72 -3.43 18.92
C TRP A 153 -8.13 -4.47 17.98
N ALA A 154 -8.29 -5.76 18.30
CA ALA A 154 -7.80 -6.84 17.44
C ALA A 154 -8.45 -6.82 16.04
N LEU A 155 -9.77 -6.65 15.98
CA LEU A 155 -10.51 -6.56 14.70
C LEU A 155 -10.10 -5.34 13.89
N THR A 156 -9.96 -4.18 14.53
CA THR A 156 -9.51 -2.95 13.86
C THR A 156 -8.12 -3.12 13.27
N THR A 157 -7.17 -3.65 14.05
CA THR A 157 -5.81 -3.91 13.58
C THR A 157 -5.80 -4.91 12.42
N CYS A 158 -6.57 -5.99 12.51
CA CYS A 158 -6.72 -6.96 11.42
C CYS A 158 -7.30 -6.31 10.15
N LEU A 159 -8.33 -5.46 10.28
CA LEU A 159 -8.93 -4.75 9.14
C LEU A 159 -7.97 -3.71 8.53
N LEU A 160 -7.15 -3.04 9.35
CA LEU A 160 -6.11 -2.14 8.86
C LEU A 160 -5.01 -2.91 8.11
N ILE A 161 -4.62 -4.09 8.60
CA ILE A 161 -3.67 -4.97 7.92
C ILE A 161 -4.25 -5.42 6.57
N ILE A 162 -5.50 -5.91 6.56
CA ILE A 162 -6.20 -6.28 5.32
C ILE A 162 -6.25 -5.09 4.37
N ASN A 163 -6.60 -3.91 4.87
CA ASN A 163 -6.64 -2.68 4.08
C ASN A 163 -5.27 -2.39 3.44
N LEU A 164 -4.18 -2.45 4.20
CA LEU A 164 -2.83 -2.24 3.67
C LEU A 164 -2.45 -3.28 2.61
N PHE A 165 -2.73 -4.56 2.81
CA PHE A 165 -2.37 -5.59 1.84
C PHE A 165 -3.24 -5.61 0.58
N THR A 166 -4.50 -5.19 0.70
CA THR A 166 -5.47 -5.17 -0.42
C THR A 166 -5.52 -3.82 -1.12
N HIS A 167 -4.85 -2.79 -0.61
CA HIS A 167 -4.82 -1.49 -1.27
C HIS A 167 -4.08 -1.56 -2.61
N ASN A 168 -4.63 -0.89 -3.62
CA ASN A 168 -3.98 -0.80 -4.91
C ASN A 168 -2.99 0.37 -4.96
N TYR A 169 -1.73 0.08 -4.64
CA TYR A 169 -0.62 1.04 -4.68
C TYR A 169 -0.18 1.45 -6.09
N SER A 170 -0.75 0.84 -7.13
CA SER A 170 -0.28 0.92 -8.51
C SER A 170 -0.69 2.23 -9.21
N GLY A 171 -0.61 3.36 -8.52
CA GLY A 171 -1.01 4.68 -9.04
C GLY A 171 -0.26 5.16 -10.29
N SER A 172 0.55 4.34 -10.97
CA SER A 172 1.27 4.63 -12.22
C SER A 172 0.94 3.60 -13.30
N THR A 173 0.41 4.08 -14.41
CA THR A 173 0.23 3.40 -15.70
C THR A 173 1.57 3.10 -16.38
N VAL A 174 2.41 2.26 -15.78
CA VAL A 174 3.42 1.52 -16.56
C VAL A 174 3.22 0.04 -16.31
N LYS A 175 2.20 -0.48 -16.97
CA LYS A 175 2.05 -1.91 -17.15
C LYS A 175 3.12 -2.36 -18.16
N ALA A 176 3.92 -3.36 -17.80
CA ALA A 176 4.55 -4.18 -18.81
C ALA A 176 3.45 -4.75 -19.72
N PRO A 177 3.69 -4.91 -21.03
CA PRO A 177 2.67 -5.44 -21.95
C PRO A 177 2.23 -6.83 -21.45
N GLY A 178 0.95 -7.01 -21.14
CA GLY A 178 0.37 -8.33 -20.81
C GLY A 178 -0.37 -8.49 -19.46
N SER A 179 -0.38 -7.49 -18.57
CA SER A 179 -1.06 -7.65 -17.26
C SER A 179 -2.56 -7.34 -17.30
N GLN A 180 -3.34 -8.37 -17.63
CA GLN A 180 -4.78 -8.49 -17.38
C GLN A 180 -5.00 -8.87 -15.90
N ARG A 181 -5.38 -7.91 -15.06
CA ARG A 181 -6.00 -8.23 -13.77
C ARG A 181 -6.97 -7.12 -13.39
N ASN A 182 -8.23 -7.49 -13.24
CA ASN A 182 -9.33 -6.61 -12.85
C ASN A 182 -9.01 -5.93 -11.50
N PRO A 183 -8.68 -4.62 -11.46
CA PRO A 183 -8.16 -3.96 -10.26
C PRO A 183 -9.26 -3.52 -9.26
N THR A 184 -10.51 -3.95 -9.44
CA THR A 184 -11.68 -3.37 -8.76
C THR A 184 -12.10 -4.13 -7.49
N LEU A 185 -12.03 -5.47 -7.47
CA LEU A 185 -12.53 -6.23 -6.31
C LEU A 185 -11.66 -6.02 -5.06
N VAL A 186 -10.35 -6.17 -5.21
CA VAL A 186 -9.39 -6.12 -4.10
C VAL A 186 -9.30 -4.70 -3.51
N SER A 187 -9.38 -3.68 -4.36
CA SER A 187 -9.43 -2.27 -3.92
C SER A 187 -10.71 -1.92 -3.17
N ASN A 188 -11.86 -2.48 -3.57
CA ASN A 188 -13.12 -2.33 -2.83
C ASN A 188 -13.06 -2.99 -1.45
N ILE A 189 -12.40 -4.15 -1.34
CA ILE A 189 -12.16 -4.82 -0.04
C ILE A 189 -11.32 -3.93 0.86
N SER A 190 -10.24 -3.32 0.34
CA SER A 190 -9.41 -2.37 1.08
C SER A 190 -10.22 -1.19 1.62
N LEU A 191 -10.99 -0.53 0.75
CA LEU A 191 -11.81 0.61 1.12
C LEU A 191 -12.82 0.22 2.22
N ASN A 192 -13.58 -0.86 2.02
CA ASN A 192 -14.55 -1.32 3.00
C ASN A 192 -13.89 -1.71 4.32
N ALA A 193 -12.75 -2.39 4.30
CA ALA A 193 -12.00 -2.74 5.51
C ALA A 193 -11.55 -1.49 6.28
N SER A 194 -11.06 -0.46 5.59
CA SER A 194 -10.65 0.82 6.21
C SER A 194 -11.83 1.57 6.85
N VAL A 195 -13.00 1.55 6.20
CA VAL A 195 -14.21 2.22 6.71
C VAL A 195 -14.78 1.46 7.91
N VAL A 196 -14.85 0.13 7.84
CA VAL A 196 -15.30 -0.69 8.97
C VAL A 196 -14.34 -0.53 10.15
N ALA A 197 -13.02 -0.54 9.95
CA ALA A 197 -12.05 -0.27 11.00
C ALA A 197 -12.28 1.10 11.67
N SER A 198 -12.54 2.12 10.86
CA SER A 198 -12.86 3.47 11.33
C SER A 198 -14.14 3.51 12.17
N LEU A 199 -15.18 2.80 11.74
CA LEU A 199 -16.47 2.70 12.44
C LEU A 199 -16.33 1.97 13.78
N LEU A 200 -15.56 0.87 13.82
CA LEU A 200 -15.30 0.11 15.04
C LEU A 200 -14.64 0.99 16.11
N ILE A 201 -13.61 1.77 15.75
CA ILE A 201 -12.96 2.69 16.69
C ILE A 201 -13.87 3.87 17.06
N ALA A 202 -14.53 4.47 16.07
CA ALA A 202 -15.39 5.62 16.32
C ALA A 202 -16.55 5.29 17.26
N SER A 203 -17.09 4.07 17.21
CA SER A 203 -18.17 3.62 18.08
C SER A 203 -17.83 3.67 19.59
N ARG A 204 -16.54 3.66 19.95
CA ARG A 204 -16.06 3.76 21.34
C ARG A 204 -15.91 5.19 21.84
N LEU A 205 -16.06 6.19 20.98
CA LEU A 205 -15.97 7.59 21.40
C LEU A 205 -17.20 7.98 22.23
N PRO A 206 -17.03 8.76 23.31
CA PRO A 206 -18.07 9.02 24.29
C PRO A 206 -19.19 9.94 23.79
N SER A 207 -18.94 10.73 22.74
CA SER A 207 -19.89 11.71 22.21
C SER A 207 -20.21 11.43 20.74
N ARG A 208 -21.49 11.57 20.39
CA ARG A 208 -22.01 11.41 19.03
C ARG A 208 -21.34 12.36 18.03
N LEU A 209 -20.93 13.55 18.46
CA LEU A 209 -20.24 14.51 17.59
C LEU A 209 -18.82 14.03 17.26
N HIS A 210 -18.12 13.45 18.25
CA HIS A 210 -16.83 12.81 18.02
C HIS A 210 -16.95 11.61 17.05
N VAL A 211 -17.96 10.75 17.21
CA VAL A 211 -18.21 9.63 16.29
C VAL A 211 -18.38 10.14 14.86
N PHE A 212 -19.26 11.13 14.67
CA PHE A 212 -19.52 11.74 13.37
C PHE A 212 -18.24 12.32 12.76
N ALA A 213 -17.51 13.13 13.52
CA ALA A 213 -16.32 13.84 13.03
C ALA A 213 -15.16 12.88 12.71
N VAL A 214 -14.96 11.80 13.47
CA VAL A 214 -13.92 10.79 13.19
C VAL A 214 -14.30 9.93 11.98
N VAL A 215 -15.55 9.48 11.88
CA VAL A 215 -16.03 8.70 10.72
C VAL A 215 -15.94 9.54 9.45
N LEU A 216 -16.36 10.80 9.52
CA LEU A 216 -16.20 11.76 8.44
C LEU A 216 -14.73 11.90 8.02
N PHE A 217 -13.84 12.12 8.98
CA PHE A 217 -12.42 12.30 8.71
C PHE A 217 -11.83 11.07 7.99
N SER A 218 -12.12 9.88 8.49
CA SER A 218 -11.71 8.64 7.84
C SER A 218 -12.26 8.52 6.42
N LEU A 219 -13.53 8.87 6.18
CA LEU A 219 -14.13 8.83 4.84
C LEU A 219 -13.50 9.86 3.90
N GLN A 220 -13.19 11.07 4.37
CA GLN A 220 -12.45 12.06 3.58
C GLN A 220 -11.08 11.53 3.19
N VAL A 221 -10.36 10.91 4.12
CA VAL A 221 -9.02 10.39 3.86
C VAL A 221 -9.04 9.15 2.96
N PHE A 222 -9.94 8.20 3.16
CA PHE A 222 -9.95 6.94 2.39
C PHE A 222 -10.71 6.99 1.08
N LEU A 223 -11.75 7.83 0.94
CA LEU A 223 -12.54 7.93 -0.31
C LEU A 223 -12.13 9.15 -1.12
N PHE A 224 -12.00 10.32 -0.49
CA PHE A 224 -11.81 11.57 -1.21
C PHE A 224 -10.34 11.87 -1.51
N ALA A 225 -9.41 11.61 -0.57
CA ALA A 225 -7.99 11.89 -0.81
C ALA A 225 -7.39 11.15 -2.02
N PRO A 226 -7.70 9.86 -2.29
CA PRO A 226 -7.20 9.18 -3.49
C PRO A 226 -7.61 9.87 -4.80
N LEU A 227 -8.81 10.45 -4.86
CA LEU A 227 -9.27 11.26 -6.00
C LEU A 227 -8.40 12.51 -6.17
N VAL A 228 -8.16 13.24 -5.07
CA VAL A 228 -7.33 14.45 -5.08
C VAL A 228 -5.91 14.13 -5.50
N ILE A 229 -5.31 13.06 -4.95
CA ILE A 229 -3.95 12.60 -5.28
C ILE A 229 -3.86 12.21 -6.77
N PHE A 230 -4.87 11.51 -7.29
CA PHE A 230 -4.95 11.16 -8.70
C PHE A 230 -4.95 12.40 -9.60
N CYS A 231 -5.75 13.41 -9.26
CA CYS A 231 -5.78 14.68 -9.99
C CYS A 231 -4.42 15.38 -9.94
N VAL A 232 -3.82 15.53 -8.75
CA VAL A 232 -2.51 16.17 -8.58
C VAL A 232 -1.44 15.47 -9.41
N LYS A 233 -1.41 14.13 -9.37
CA LYS A 233 -0.48 13.31 -10.13
C LYS A 233 -0.64 13.50 -11.64
N ARG A 234 -1.89 13.62 -12.12
CA ARG A 234 -2.20 13.85 -13.54
C ARG A 234 -1.75 15.23 -14.02
N TYR A 235 -1.84 16.25 -13.16
CA TYR A 235 -1.46 17.61 -13.51
C TYR A 235 0.06 17.83 -13.45
N SER A 236 0.72 17.43 -12.36
CA SER A 236 2.17 17.56 -12.22
C SER A 236 2.75 16.51 -11.28
N PHE A 237 3.67 15.71 -11.83
CA PHE A 237 4.40 14.72 -11.05
C PHE A 237 5.25 15.37 -9.94
N ARG A 238 5.80 16.56 -10.18
CA ARG A 238 6.60 17.28 -9.16
C ARG A 238 5.74 17.72 -7.97
N LEU A 239 4.51 18.15 -8.22
CA LEU A 239 3.57 18.51 -7.15
C LEU A 239 3.18 17.28 -6.33
N HIS A 240 2.95 16.14 -7.00
CA HIS A 240 2.72 14.87 -6.31
C HIS A 240 3.89 14.52 -5.38
N LEU A 241 5.13 14.58 -5.87
CA LEU A 241 6.32 14.32 -5.04
C LEU A 241 6.43 15.26 -3.85
N CYS A 242 6.20 16.57 -4.06
CA CYS A 242 6.22 17.57 -2.99
C CYS A 242 5.14 17.24 -1.93
N PHE A 243 3.92 16.93 -2.37
CA PHE A 243 2.83 16.54 -1.48
C PHE A 243 3.17 15.27 -0.69
N SER A 244 3.71 14.23 -1.33
CA SER A 244 4.14 13.00 -0.64
C SER A 244 5.23 13.29 0.39
N PHE A 245 6.20 14.15 0.07
CA PHE A 245 7.26 14.53 0.99
C PHE A 245 6.73 15.30 2.21
N VAL A 246 5.89 16.31 1.99
CA VAL A 246 5.25 17.08 3.07
C VAL A 246 4.42 16.15 3.96
N LEU A 247 3.65 15.23 3.37
CA LEU A 247 2.86 14.26 4.12
C LEU A 247 3.77 13.41 5.02
N MET A 248 4.86 12.88 4.48
CA MET A 248 5.79 12.02 5.22
C MET A 248 6.53 12.75 6.34
N VAL A 249 6.92 14.00 6.13
CA VAL A 249 7.53 14.83 7.20
C VAL A 249 6.50 15.11 8.29
N LEU A 250 5.26 15.45 7.91
CA LEU A 250 4.18 15.71 8.87
C LEU A 250 3.85 14.45 9.69
N THR A 251 3.76 13.28 9.06
CA THR A 251 3.47 12.02 9.76
C THR A 251 4.57 11.72 10.77
N LEU A 252 5.83 11.82 10.35
CA LEU A 252 6.97 11.56 11.22
C LEU A 252 7.00 12.52 12.41
N ALA A 253 6.77 13.80 12.19
CA ALA A 253 6.71 14.80 13.25
C ALA A 253 5.59 14.53 14.26
N LEU A 254 4.41 14.13 13.79
CA LEU A 254 3.27 13.81 14.66
C LEU A 254 3.48 12.51 15.44
N VAL A 255 4.08 11.49 14.81
CA VAL A 255 4.49 10.25 15.49
C VAL A 255 5.51 10.58 16.58
N TYR A 256 6.56 11.34 16.26
CA TYR A 256 7.58 11.74 17.22
C TYR A 256 7.00 12.54 18.40
N ARG A 257 6.07 13.46 18.13
CA ARG A 257 5.38 14.20 19.18
C ARG A 257 4.55 13.27 20.07
N SER A 258 3.87 12.30 19.48
CA SER A 258 3.03 11.34 20.22
C SER A 258 3.86 10.42 21.14
N THR A 259 5.05 10.02 20.70
CA THR A 259 6.00 9.20 21.47
C THR A 259 6.73 10.02 22.53
N SER A 260 7.12 11.26 22.21
CA SER A 260 7.73 12.19 23.17
C SER A 260 6.76 12.53 24.32
N LEU A 261 5.47 12.76 24.03
CA LEU A 261 4.46 12.97 25.09
C LEU A 261 4.32 11.76 26.04
N ARG A 262 4.73 10.56 25.61
CA ARG A 262 4.70 9.34 26.42
C ARG A 262 5.92 9.25 27.34
N SER A 263 7.12 9.64 26.88
CA SER A 263 8.33 9.54 27.72
C SER A 263 8.35 10.54 28.87
N THR A 264 7.58 11.62 28.79
CA THR A 264 7.45 12.63 29.87
C THR A 264 6.46 12.26 30.97
N VAL A 265 5.76 11.11 30.88
CA VAL A 265 4.88 10.60 31.95
C VAL A 265 5.53 9.39 32.63
N PRO A 266 6.45 9.59 33.58
CA PRO A 266 7.01 8.50 34.37
C PRO A 266 6.00 8.07 35.45
N GLY A 267 5.46 6.85 35.33
CA GLY A 267 5.22 6.00 36.50
C GLY A 267 4.13 6.37 37.52
N THR A 268 2.99 6.95 37.14
CA THR A 268 1.84 6.99 38.07
C THR A 268 1.04 5.69 38.01
N ARG A 269 1.05 4.93 39.11
CA ARG A 269 0.22 3.75 39.38
C ARG A 269 -1.27 4.02 39.05
N PRO A 270 -2.03 3.02 38.57
CA PRO A 270 -3.42 3.22 38.19
C PRO A 270 -4.31 3.20 39.43
N SER A 271 -4.62 4.37 39.97
CA SER A 271 -5.76 4.57 40.85
C SER A 271 -6.48 5.81 40.36
N SER A 272 -7.64 5.61 39.71
CA SER A 272 -8.51 6.60 39.03
C SER A 272 -8.19 6.96 37.56
N VAL A 273 -7.72 5.99 36.76
CA VAL A 273 -7.63 6.17 35.31
C VAL A 273 -9.05 6.02 34.71
N SER A 274 -9.51 7.04 33.96
CA SER A 274 -10.79 7.01 33.26
C SER A 274 -10.86 5.82 32.28
N PRO A 275 -12.02 5.18 32.08
CA PRO A 275 -12.14 4.00 31.24
C PRO A 275 -11.58 4.18 29.82
N LEU A 276 -11.66 5.40 29.26
CA LEU A 276 -11.09 5.80 27.97
C LEU A 276 -9.55 5.70 27.90
N GLN A 277 -8.86 5.95 29.01
CA GLN A 277 -7.40 5.95 29.04
C GLN A 277 -6.83 4.53 29.17
N ASN A 278 -7.59 3.59 29.74
CA ASN A 278 -7.31 2.16 29.65
C ASN A 278 -7.50 1.62 28.21
N GLU A 279 -8.52 2.10 27.48
CA GLU A 279 -8.70 1.73 26.07
C GLU A 279 -7.56 2.24 25.18
N CYS A 280 -7.09 3.46 25.43
CA CYS A 280 -5.93 4.01 24.75
C CYS A 280 -4.68 3.17 25.03
N GLN A 281 -4.51 2.64 26.25
CA GLN A 281 -3.37 1.81 26.63
C GLN A 281 -3.38 0.42 25.94
N SER A 282 -4.55 -0.12 25.60
CA SER A 282 -4.70 -1.38 24.84
C SER A 282 -4.27 -1.23 23.37
N LEU A 283 -4.64 -0.12 22.71
CA LEU A 283 -4.19 0.23 21.34
C LEU A 283 -2.65 0.22 21.21
N TYR A 284 -1.96 0.81 22.19
CA TYR A 284 -0.50 0.89 22.22
C TYR A 284 0.22 -0.36 22.72
N ARG A 285 -0.49 -1.39 23.23
CA ARG A 285 0.11 -2.70 23.53
C ARG A 285 0.09 -3.63 22.32
N MET A 286 -0.77 -3.36 21.33
CA MET A 286 -0.89 -4.16 20.10
C MET A 286 -0.11 -3.60 18.90
N LEU A 287 0.20 -2.29 18.90
CA LEU A 287 1.14 -1.65 17.96
C LEU A 287 2.57 -1.70 18.52
#